data_AF-A0A816C1P4-F1
#
_entry.id   AF-A0A816C1P4-F1
#
_cell.length_a   1.000
_cell.length_b   1.000
_cell.length_c   1.000
_cell.angle_alpha   90.00
_cell.angle_beta   90.00
_cell.angle_gamma   90.00
#
_symmetry.space_group_name_H-M   'P 1'
#
loop_
_entity.id
_entity.type
_entity.pdbx_description
1 polymer ?
#
loop_
_entity_poly.entity_id
_entity_poly.type
_entity_poly.pdbx_seq_one_letter_code
_entity_poly.pdbx_strand_id
1 'polypeptide(L)'
;SSSLTNVDEHQGDIPMTTTVLTTLVSKSVSDCYNAETHGHDYIGKRSYSRSNYSCLLWFTKSTAHTFDEFPDGSLFEAKNYCRNPDNEIGGPWCYVNEGALNWEFCDIPLCGRYI
;
A
#
# COMPACT_ATOMS: atom_id res chain seq x y z
N SER A 1 -13.66 -27.20 -27.59
CA SER A 1 -12.41 -27.48 -26.85
C SER A 1 -11.69 -26.16 -26.68
N SER A 2 -11.61 -25.68 -25.43
CA SER A 2 -10.55 -24.87 -24.77
C SER A 2 -9.48 -24.21 -25.67
N SER A 3 -8.98 -22.99 -25.49
CA SER A 3 -9.04 -21.98 -24.42
C SER A 3 -8.33 -20.71 -24.90
N LEU A 4 -8.80 -19.55 -24.41
CA LEU A 4 -8.05 -18.37 -23.93
C LEU A 4 -6.76 -17.94 -24.64
N THR A 5 -6.81 -16.84 -25.39
CA THR A 5 -5.64 -16.00 -25.74
C THR A 5 -5.47 -14.93 -24.68
N ASN A 6 -4.29 -14.87 -24.06
CA ASN A 6 -3.93 -13.82 -23.11
C ASN A 6 -2.51 -13.31 -23.38
N VAL A 7 -2.42 -12.00 -23.19
CA VAL A 7 -1.31 -11.15 -22.73
C VAL A 7 -0.21 -10.69 -23.70
N ASP A 8 -0.30 -9.37 -23.89
CA ASP A 8 0.58 -8.34 -24.41
C ASP A 8 2.07 -8.42 -24.04
N GLU A 9 2.83 -7.78 -24.94
CA GLU A 9 4.28 -7.69 -25.06
C GLU A 9 5.01 -7.16 -23.81
N HIS A 10 6.06 -7.88 -23.44
CA HIS A 10 7.08 -7.47 -22.47
C HIS A 10 8.16 -6.66 -23.20
N GLN A 11 8.32 -5.39 -22.85
CA GLN A 11 9.45 -4.58 -23.32
C GLN A 11 10.53 -4.48 -22.23
N GLY A 12 11.68 -5.09 -22.51
CA GLY A 12 12.99 -4.57 -22.10
C GLY A 12 13.71 -5.30 -20.98
N ASP A 13 14.46 -6.34 -21.34
CA ASP A 13 15.56 -6.90 -20.54
C ASP A 13 16.79 -5.95 -20.52
N ILE A 14 17.42 -5.78 -19.36
CA ILE A 14 18.82 -5.31 -19.22
C ILE A 14 19.62 -6.43 -18.54
N PRO A 15 20.80 -6.84 -19.06
CA PRO A 15 21.56 -7.95 -18.50
C PRO A 15 22.49 -7.47 -17.37
N MET A 16 22.42 -8.11 -16.20
CA MET A 16 23.42 -7.95 -15.14
C MET A 16 24.08 -9.30 -14.87
N THR A 17 25.34 -9.41 -15.31
CA THR A 17 26.21 -10.58 -15.16
C THR A 17 26.49 -10.93 -13.70
N THR A 18 26.31 -12.22 -13.38
CA THR A 18 26.89 -13.05 -12.31
C THR A 18 27.64 -12.34 -11.17
N THR A 19 27.03 -12.22 -9.98
CA THR A 19 27.57 -12.57 -8.64
C THR A 19 26.49 -12.31 -7.58
N VAL A 20 26.28 -13.28 -6.68
CA VAL A 20 25.25 -13.33 -5.63
C VAL A 20 25.37 -12.16 -4.64
N LEU A 21 24.28 -11.42 -4.35
CA LEU A 21 23.83 -11.09 -2.98
C LEU A 21 22.53 -10.25 -2.99
N THR A 22 21.53 -10.75 -2.28
CA THR A 22 20.35 -10.05 -1.72
C THR A 22 19.50 -9.21 -2.67
N THR A 23 18.26 -9.67 -2.87
CA THR A 23 17.11 -8.85 -3.28
C THR A 23 16.93 -7.66 -2.36
N LEU A 24 17.69 -6.58 -2.57
CA LEU A 24 17.26 -5.25 -2.14
C LEU A 24 16.24 -4.81 -3.17
N VAL A 25 14.98 -5.22 -2.96
CA VAL A 25 13.84 -4.48 -3.49
C VAL A 25 14.03 -3.07 -2.93
N SER A 26 14.55 -2.16 -3.74
CA SER A 26 14.71 -0.76 -3.37
C SER A 26 13.32 -0.23 -3.09
N LYS A 27 12.91 -0.24 -1.81
CA LYS A 27 11.71 0.42 -1.31
C LYS A 27 11.84 1.85 -1.81
N SER A 28 10.99 2.24 -2.77
CA SER A 28 11.13 3.51 -3.45
C SER A 28 11.19 4.61 -2.40
N VAL A 29 12.19 5.48 -2.51
CA VAL A 29 12.47 6.63 -1.63
C VAL A 29 11.25 7.56 -1.45
N SER A 30 10.22 7.42 -2.29
CA SER A 30 8.94 8.12 -2.23
C SER A 30 7.79 7.38 -1.51
N ASP A 31 8.00 6.17 -0.99
CA ASP A 31 6.98 5.36 -0.31
C ASP A 31 7.15 5.45 1.21
N CYS A 32 6.99 6.67 1.72
CA CYS A 32 7.08 7.03 3.13
C CYS A 32 5.89 7.91 3.54
N TYR A 33 5.59 8.01 4.83
CA TYR A 33 4.54 8.90 5.34
C TYR A 33 5.09 9.98 6.27
N ASN A 34 4.39 11.12 6.38
CA ASN A 34 4.78 12.23 7.23
C ASN A 34 4.37 11.97 8.69
N ALA A 35 5.31 12.12 9.63
CA ALA A 35 5.05 11.95 11.06
C ALA A 35 4.07 12.98 11.61
N GLU A 36 4.10 14.22 11.10
CA GLU A 36 3.27 15.32 11.63
C GLU A 36 1.78 15.14 11.32
N THR A 37 1.47 14.48 10.19
CA THR A 37 0.10 14.18 9.74
C THR A 37 -0.33 12.76 10.11
N HIS A 38 0.53 11.99 10.78
CA HIS A 38 0.40 10.53 10.92
C HIS A 38 0.12 9.81 9.59
N GLY A 39 0.51 10.38 8.45
CA GLY A 39 0.23 9.79 7.14
C GLY A 39 -1.20 9.94 6.65
N HIS A 40 -1.97 10.88 7.19
CA HIS A 40 -3.25 11.29 6.62
C HIS A 40 -3.11 11.83 5.18
N ASP A 41 -1.95 12.41 4.86
CA ASP A 41 -1.57 12.91 3.53
C ASP A 41 -0.89 11.85 2.64
N TYR A 42 -0.81 10.60 3.11
CA TYR A 42 -0.10 9.55 2.40
C TYR A 42 -0.88 9.08 1.15
N ILE A 43 -0.32 9.36 -0.03
CA ILE A 43 -0.86 8.98 -1.35
C ILE A 43 -0.09 7.84 -2.03
N GLY A 44 0.77 7.14 -1.28
CA GLY A 44 1.53 5.99 -1.80
C GLY A 44 0.62 4.82 -2.15
N LYS A 45 1.17 3.84 -2.87
CA LYS A 45 0.41 2.71 -3.45
C LYS A 45 0.58 1.40 -2.67
N ARG A 46 1.12 1.45 -1.44
CA ARG A 46 1.23 0.26 -0.60
C ARG A 46 -0.16 -0.33 -0.36
N SER A 47 -0.30 -1.63 -0.59
CA SER A 47 -1.57 -2.37 -0.44
C SER A 47 -1.42 -3.68 0.35
N TYR A 48 -0.45 -3.70 1.27
CA TYR A 48 -0.19 -4.83 2.16
C TYR A 48 0.03 -4.33 3.59
N SER A 49 -0.52 -5.04 4.56
CA SER A 49 -0.33 -4.77 5.97
C SER A 49 1.10 -5.11 6.45
N ARG A 50 1.40 -4.79 7.70
CA ARG A 50 2.68 -5.13 8.35
C ARG A 50 2.92 -6.64 8.42
N SER A 51 1.87 -7.43 8.65
CA SER A 51 1.93 -8.90 8.56
C SER A 51 1.84 -9.43 7.13
N ASN A 52 1.94 -8.55 6.13
CA ASN A 52 1.94 -8.87 4.70
C ASN A 52 0.61 -9.44 4.17
N TYR A 53 -0.51 -9.17 4.86
CA TYR A 53 -1.84 -9.49 4.33
C TYR A 53 -2.23 -8.49 3.24
N SER A 54 -2.89 -8.98 2.20
CA SER A 54 -3.44 -8.09 1.15
C SER A 54 -4.52 -7.21 1.74
N CYS A 55 -4.41 -5.90 1.49
CA CYS A 55 -5.42 -4.93 1.87
C CYS A 55 -6.70 -5.15 1.04
N LEU A 56 -7.84 -4.95 1.69
CA LEU A 56 -9.17 -4.94 1.07
C LEU A 56 -9.53 -3.55 0.53
N LEU A 57 -10.50 -3.51 -0.39
CA LEU A 57 -11.00 -2.27 -0.97
C LEU A 57 -11.76 -1.44 0.07
N TRP A 58 -11.38 -0.18 0.25
CA TRP A 58 -11.98 0.73 1.23
C TRP A 58 -13.49 0.85 1.06
N PHE A 59 -13.97 1.04 -0.17
CA PHE A 59 -15.40 1.19 -0.46
C PHE A 59 -16.23 -0.06 -0.09
N THR A 60 -15.61 -1.23 0.05
CA THR A 60 -16.32 -2.48 0.41
C THR A 60 -16.46 -2.70 1.91
N LYS A 61 -15.65 -2.00 2.72
CA LYS A 61 -15.56 -2.21 4.17
C LYS A 61 -15.85 -0.97 4.99
N SER A 62 -15.56 0.22 4.48
CA SER A 62 -15.79 1.46 5.19
C SER A 62 -17.30 1.74 5.30
N THR A 63 -17.83 1.60 6.50
CA THR A 63 -19.14 2.16 6.89
C THR A 63 -18.99 3.40 7.77
N ALA A 64 -17.76 3.72 8.17
CA ALA A 64 -17.46 4.74 9.19
C ALA A 64 -16.72 5.96 8.63
N HIS A 65 -16.03 5.84 7.50
CA HIS A 65 -15.24 6.93 6.93
C HIS A 65 -15.92 7.59 5.75
N THR A 66 -15.80 8.91 5.67
CA THR A 66 -16.38 9.76 4.62
C THR A 66 -15.37 10.06 3.51
N PHE A 67 -15.84 10.55 2.36
CA PHE A 67 -14.98 10.84 1.21
C PHE A 67 -13.91 11.90 1.51
N ASP A 68 -14.21 12.87 2.36
CA ASP A 68 -13.35 14.01 2.68
C ASP A 68 -12.13 13.64 3.56
N GLU A 69 -12.14 12.45 4.16
CA GLU A 69 -11.08 11.94 5.02
C GLU A 69 -9.96 11.25 4.24
N PHE A 70 -10.13 11.04 2.93
CA PHE A 70 -9.14 10.39 2.08
C PHE A 70 -8.37 11.41 1.24
N PRO A 71 -7.03 11.34 1.23
CA PRO A 71 -6.22 12.23 0.38
C PRO A 71 -6.44 11.99 -1.12
N ASP A 72 -7.01 10.83 -1.50
CA ASP A 72 -7.38 10.50 -2.88
C ASP A 72 -8.68 11.18 -3.35
N GLY A 73 -9.41 11.86 -2.45
CA GLY A 73 -10.69 12.51 -2.73
C GLY A 73 -11.89 11.56 -2.78
N SER A 74 -11.69 10.24 -2.69
CA SER A 74 -12.78 9.29 -2.43
C SER A 74 -12.29 7.91 -1.94
N LEU A 75 -13.21 7.15 -1.34
CA LEU A 75 -13.04 5.72 -0.99
C LEU A 75 -12.76 4.83 -2.23
N PHE A 76 -13.26 5.22 -3.41
CA PHE A 76 -13.06 4.44 -4.63
C PHE A 76 -11.65 4.63 -5.19
N GLU A 77 -11.17 5.88 -5.21
CA GLU A 77 -9.81 6.21 -5.67
C GLU A 77 -8.73 5.72 -4.70
N ALA A 78 -9.03 5.66 -3.40
CA ALA A 78 -8.15 5.02 -2.41
C ALA A 78 -7.95 3.51 -2.65
N LYS A 79 -8.82 2.87 -3.45
CA LYS A 79 -8.76 1.43 -3.80
C LYS A 79 -8.55 0.58 -2.56
N ASN A 80 -7.44 -0.16 -2.50
CA ASN A 80 -7.00 -0.94 -1.35
C ASN A 80 -5.64 -0.44 -0.82
N TYR A 81 -5.30 0.82 -1.07
CA TYR A 81 -4.04 1.39 -0.59
C TYR A 81 -4.12 1.71 0.90
N CYS A 82 -3.01 1.60 1.61
CA CYS A 82 -2.94 1.98 3.01
C CYS A 82 -3.24 3.47 3.17
N ARG A 83 -4.15 3.82 4.09
CA ARG A 83 -4.58 5.20 4.37
C ARG A 83 -4.79 5.39 5.87
N ASN A 84 -4.86 6.64 6.30
CA ASN A 84 -5.11 6.98 7.70
C ASN A 84 -6.24 8.02 7.82
N PRO A 85 -7.49 7.65 7.48
CA PRO A 85 -8.62 8.59 7.50
C PRO A 85 -8.99 9.07 8.91
N ASP A 86 -8.58 8.36 9.96
CA ASP A 86 -8.91 8.60 11.36
C ASP A 86 -7.75 9.21 12.17
N ASN A 87 -6.66 9.62 11.52
CA ASN A 87 -5.46 10.19 12.16
C ASN A 87 -4.84 9.30 13.25
N GLU A 88 -4.98 7.98 13.12
CA GLU A 88 -4.44 7.01 14.05
C GLU A 88 -2.91 7.18 14.17
N ILE A 89 -2.40 7.23 15.41
CA ILE A 89 -1.00 7.59 15.69
C ILE A 89 -0.03 6.55 15.11
N GLY A 90 -0.49 5.31 14.94
CA GLY A 90 0.26 4.21 14.34
C GLY A 90 0.57 4.39 12.85
N GLY A 91 -0.04 5.37 12.18
CA GLY A 91 0.17 5.66 10.76
C GLY A 91 -0.84 4.97 9.83
N PRO A 92 -0.56 4.91 8.52
CA PRO A 92 -1.46 4.33 7.55
C PRO A 92 -1.73 2.84 7.80
N TRP A 93 -3.00 2.46 7.63
CA TRP A 93 -3.51 1.10 7.84
C TRP A 93 -4.44 0.70 6.70
N CYS A 94 -4.91 -0.54 6.72
CA CYS A 94 -5.95 -1.02 5.82
C CYS A 94 -6.77 -2.15 6.43
N TYR A 95 -7.94 -2.44 5.86
CA TYR A 95 -8.72 -3.63 6.21
C TYR A 95 -8.08 -4.91 5.67
N VAL A 96 -8.17 -6.00 6.44
CA VAL A 96 -7.62 -7.34 6.11
C VAL A 96 -8.63 -8.43 6.46
N ASN A 97 -8.57 -9.59 5.78
CA ASN A 97 -9.46 -10.73 6.08
C ASN A 97 -8.89 -11.68 7.16
N GLU A 98 -7.57 -11.69 7.36
CA GLU A 98 -6.87 -12.74 8.12
C GLU A 98 -6.47 -12.30 9.55
N GLY A 99 -6.89 -11.10 9.98
CA GLY A 99 -6.54 -10.51 11.28
C GLY A 99 -7.70 -10.45 12.28
N ALA A 100 -7.38 -10.56 13.57
CA ALA A 100 -8.39 -10.54 14.65
C ALA A 100 -9.24 -9.25 14.69
N LEU A 101 -8.68 -8.13 14.25
CA LEU A 101 -9.35 -6.83 14.22
C LEU A 101 -9.99 -6.51 12.86
N ASN A 102 -9.82 -7.36 11.85
CA ASN A 102 -10.18 -7.11 10.45
C ASN A 102 -9.54 -5.87 9.81
N TRP A 103 -8.55 -5.26 10.48
CA TRP A 103 -7.68 -4.20 9.96
C TRP A 103 -6.29 -4.32 10.59
N GLU A 104 -5.29 -3.75 9.94
CA GLU A 104 -3.91 -3.74 10.41
C GLU A 104 -3.14 -2.55 9.83
N PHE A 105 -2.19 -2.02 10.61
CA PHE A 105 -1.22 -1.04 10.13
C PHE A 105 -0.38 -1.58 8.98
N CYS A 106 0.05 -0.68 8.10
CA CYS A 106 0.97 -0.99 7.02
C CYS A 106 2.43 -0.72 7.42
N ASP A 107 3.36 -1.45 6.79
CA ASP A 107 4.80 -1.24 7.00
C ASP A 107 5.38 -0.12 6.10
N ILE A 108 4.98 1.13 6.36
CA ILE A 108 5.43 2.30 5.61
C ILE A 108 6.42 3.08 6.50
N PRO A 109 7.64 3.39 6.03
CA PRO A 109 8.61 4.16 6.79
C PRO A 109 8.19 5.64 6.91
N LEU A 110 8.73 6.34 7.90
CA LEU A 110 8.59 7.79 8.00
C LEU A 110 9.49 8.48 6.98
N CYS A 111 8.99 9.57 6.38
CA CYS A 111 9.80 10.38 5.48
C CYS A 111 10.97 11.03 6.24
N GLY A 112 12.15 11.07 5.62
CA GLY A 112 13.36 11.61 6.23
C GLY A 112 13.99 10.75 7.32
N ARG A 113 13.38 9.63 7.70
CA ARG A 113 14.05 8.56 8.47
C ARG A 113 14.66 7.54 7.53
N TYR A 114 15.76 7.91 6.88
CA TYR A 114 16.71 6.92 6.38
C TYR A 114 17.58 6.51 7.56
N ILE A 115 17.53 5.23 7.92
CA ILE A 115 18.50 4.61 8.84
C ILE A 115 19.64 4.06 7.99
#